data_AF-Q1N841-F1
#
_entry.id   AF-Q1N841-F1
#
_cell.length_a   1.000
_cell.length_b   1.000
_cell.length_c   1.000
_cell.angle_alpha   90.00
_cell.angle_beta   90.00
_cell.angle_gamma   90.00
#
_symmetry.space_group_name_H-M   'P 1'
#
loop_
_entity.id
_entity.type
_entity.pdbx_description
1 polymer ?
#
loop_
_entity_poly.entity_id
_entity_poly.type
_entity_poly.pdbx_seq_one_letter_code
_entity_poly.pdbx_strand_id
1 'polypeptide(L)'
;MTVDSVHVLATPGLDRHASYVALSRHRDQVDLHYGKDDFADRDRLVRTLSRERGKDMASDYARVPEPIPALQPRRGIFDGLKLKVPNFSVVPERVNFDGVRLKVPKEPLQPVAPSPEPTSTAITAETREAQLRRERTEALKRHAKAIDSIYNARTHGGRESSEQLAELMSARKAFEDLRPHGPRDAEAAYAKDPSLASEAARGSANRAIRALQLETELRTNPELRSDRFVSRWNELSASADRHYAAGDMDAHKSARSAMANMAKSLERDPQLESLLAIRKAQLGITMMDSQRKLGAQLAFEHGLDLGRGRGLGL
;
A
#
# COMPACT_ATOMS: atom_id res chain seq x y z
N MET A 1 4.09 9.80 -45.61
CA MET A 1 3.03 10.38 -46.46
C MET A 1 3.39 11.84 -46.70
N THR A 2 3.42 12.27 -47.96
CA THR A 2 3.66 13.66 -48.38
C THR A 2 2.55 14.02 -49.34
N VAL A 3 1.93 15.17 -49.14
CA VAL A 3 0.75 15.63 -49.87
C VAL A 3 1.11 16.95 -50.57
N ASP A 4 0.50 17.26 -51.70
CA ASP A 4 0.87 18.46 -52.47
C ASP A 4 0.45 19.75 -51.73
N SER A 5 -0.75 19.77 -51.14
CA SER A 5 -1.26 20.85 -50.29
C SER A 5 -1.76 20.36 -48.92
N VAL A 6 -1.59 21.20 -47.88
CA VAL A 6 -2.04 20.88 -46.52
C VAL A 6 -2.74 22.09 -45.89
N HIS A 7 -3.92 21.86 -45.32
CA HIS A 7 -4.62 22.83 -44.47
C HIS A 7 -4.51 22.40 -43.02
N VAL A 8 -3.98 23.27 -42.16
CA VAL A 8 -3.78 23.00 -40.73
C VAL A 8 -4.68 23.94 -39.93
N LEU A 9 -5.51 23.38 -39.04
CA LEU A 9 -6.25 24.16 -38.05
C LEU A 9 -5.51 24.13 -36.72
N ALA A 10 -4.96 25.28 -36.31
CA ALA A 10 -4.35 25.43 -35.00
C ALA A 10 -5.43 25.45 -33.93
N THR A 11 -5.28 24.60 -32.93
CA THR A 11 -6.12 24.53 -31.73
C THR A 11 -5.24 24.63 -30.48
N PRO A 12 -5.77 25.04 -29.31
CA PRO A 12 -4.97 25.17 -28.08
C PRO A 12 -4.27 23.88 -27.62
N GLY A 13 -4.70 22.71 -28.12
CA GLY A 13 -4.11 21.41 -27.82
C GLY A 13 -2.88 21.06 -28.67
N LEU A 14 -2.55 21.85 -29.70
CA LEU A 14 -1.43 21.60 -30.59
C LEU A 14 -0.10 21.97 -29.92
N ASP A 15 0.96 21.20 -30.20
CA ASP A 15 2.29 21.38 -29.63
C ASP A 15 3.37 21.49 -30.73
N ARG A 16 4.62 21.68 -30.32
CA ARG A 16 5.78 21.82 -31.22
C ARG A 16 5.95 20.63 -32.17
N HIS A 17 5.71 19.41 -31.70
CA HIS A 17 5.94 18.22 -32.50
C HIS A 17 4.82 18.01 -33.53
N ALA A 18 3.57 18.15 -33.10
CA ALA A 18 2.42 18.08 -33.97
C ALA A 18 2.42 19.23 -35.01
N SER A 19 2.86 20.43 -34.62
CA SER A 19 3.04 21.56 -35.54
C SER A 19 4.11 21.29 -36.58
N TYR A 20 5.26 20.76 -36.17
CA TYR A 20 6.33 20.37 -37.10
C TYR A 20 5.82 19.33 -38.11
N VAL A 21 5.16 18.27 -37.63
CA VAL A 21 4.64 17.23 -38.50
C VAL A 21 3.54 17.78 -39.42
N ALA A 22 2.58 18.56 -38.93
CA ALA A 22 1.51 19.10 -39.76
C ALA A 22 2.05 20.03 -40.86
N LEU A 23 3.02 20.88 -40.51
CA LEU A 23 3.60 21.85 -41.44
C LEU A 23 4.65 21.24 -42.36
N SER A 24 5.23 20.08 -42.07
CA SER A 24 6.29 19.48 -42.89
C SER A 24 5.79 18.41 -43.88
N ARG A 25 4.48 18.22 -44.02
CA ARG A 25 3.90 17.16 -44.87
C ARG A 25 3.51 17.64 -46.27
N HIS A 26 3.55 18.94 -46.52
CA HIS A 26 3.27 19.54 -47.82
C HIS A 26 4.48 19.48 -48.76
N ARG A 27 4.23 19.53 -50.07
CA ARG A 27 5.27 19.74 -51.10
C ARG A 27 5.28 21.18 -51.62
N ASP A 28 4.10 21.71 -51.91
CA ASP A 28 3.98 22.99 -52.63
C ASP A 28 3.38 24.10 -51.77
N GLN A 29 2.33 23.81 -50.99
CA GLN A 29 1.64 24.83 -50.20
C GLN A 29 1.12 24.33 -48.84
N VAL A 30 1.18 25.21 -47.83
CA VAL A 30 0.55 25.01 -46.53
C VAL A 30 -0.23 26.25 -46.09
N ASP A 31 -1.49 26.05 -45.70
CA ASP A 31 -2.34 27.10 -45.15
C ASP A 31 -2.65 26.80 -43.68
N LEU A 32 -2.35 27.76 -42.79
CA LEU A 32 -2.57 27.65 -41.35
C LEU A 32 -3.74 28.55 -40.93
N HIS A 33 -4.78 27.94 -40.37
CA HIS A 33 -5.97 28.62 -39.88
C HIS A 33 -6.00 28.58 -38.35
N TYR A 34 -6.48 29.65 -37.71
CA TYR A 34 -6.69 29.70 -36.27
C TYR A 34 -7.91 30.57 -35.93
N GLY A 35 -8.63 30.19 -34.88
CA GLY A 35 -9.75 31.00 -34.35
C GLY A 35 -9.22 32.16 -33.51
N LYS A 36 -9.83 33.35 -33.66
CA LYS A 36 -9.53 34.50 -32.79
C LYS A 36 -9.95 34.26 -31.33
N ASP A 37 -10.96 33.43 -31.12
CA ASP A 37 -11.44 33.05 -29.78
C ASP A 37 -10.39 32.23 -29.01
N ASP A 38 -9.67 31.34 -29.72
CA ASP A 38 -8.61 30.50 -29.16
C ASP A 38 -7.28 31.26 -29.05
N PHE A 39 -6.98 32.09 -30.04
CA PHE A 39 -5.74 32.84 -30.15
C PHE A 39 -6.06 34.32 -30.44
N ALA A 40 -6.20 35.08 -29.36
CA ALA A 40 -6.42 36.53 -29.42
C ALA A 40 -5.33 37.26 -30.21
N ASP A 41 -4.07 36.81 -30.09
CA ASP A 41 -2.89 37.43 -30.71
C ASP A 41 -1.95 36.39 -31.33
N ARG A 42 -1.19 36.83 -32.35
CA ARG A 42 -0.17 36.01 -33.03
C ARG A 42 0.87 35.47 -32.05
N ASP A 43 1.26 36.25 -31.04
CA ASP A 43 2.24 35.81 -30.03
C ASP A 43 1.73 34.63 -29.19
N ARG A 44 0.43 34.59 -28.92
CA ARG A 44 -0.22 33.48 -28.20
C ARG A 44 -0.24 32.22 -29.06
N LEU A 45 -0.51 32.35 -30.36
CA LEU A 45 -0.40 31.25 -31.31
C LEU A 45 1.03 30.69 -31.34
N VAL A 46 2.03 31.56 -31.53
CA VAL A 46 3.44 31.14 -31.58
C VAL A 46 3.86 30.44 -30.28
N ARG A 47 3.46 30.95 -29.11
CA ARG A 47 3.76 30.32 -27.81
C ARG A 47 3.17 28.91 -27.70
N THR A 48 1.92 28.72 -28.13
CA THR A 48 1.26 27.41 -28.07
C THR A 48 1.89 26.43 -29.06
N LEU A 49 2.14 26.86 -30.30
CA LEU A 49 2.78 26.01 -31.32
C LEU A 49 4.26 25.73 -31.01
N SER A 50 4.94 26.60 -30.25
CA SER A 50 6.34 26.38 -29.85
C SER A 50 6.47 25.55 -28.57
N ARG A 51 5.36 25.26 -27.89
CA ARG A 51 5.36 24.51 -26.64
C ARG A 51 5.83 23.09 -26.88
N GLU A 52 6.93 22.72 -26.22
CA GLU A 52 7.41 21.36 -26.24
C GLU A 52 6.63 20.53 -25.23
N ARG A 53 5.73 19.68 -25.73
CA ARG A 53 5.15 18.59 -24.94
C ARG A 53 6.05 17.38 -25.13
N GLY A 54 7.18 17.37 -24.43
CA GLY A 54 7.96 16.14 -24.28
C GLY A 54 7.03 15.03 -23.84
N LYS A 55 7.15 13.85 -24.44
CA LYS A 55 6.55 12.66 -23.83
C LYS A 55 7.27 12.53 -22.48
N ASP A 56 6.56 12.75 -21.37
CA ASP A 56 7.08 12.42 -20.04
C ASP A 56 7.40 10.92 -20.05
N MET A 57 8.64 10.57 -20.34
CA MET A 57 9.10 9.20 -20.18
C MET A 57 9.38 9.00 -18.70
N ALA A 58 8.77 7.97 -18.11
CA ALA A 58 9.05 7.61 -16.72
C ALA A 58 10.55 7.35 -16.46
N SER A 59 11.35 7.10 -17.51
CA SER A 59 12.81 6.99 -17.45
C SER A 59 13.54 8.32 -17.21
N ASP A 60 12.96 9.46 -17.58
CA ASP A 60 13.57 10.78 -17.33
C ASP A 60 13.42 11.20 -15.85
N TYR A 61 12.49 10.55 -15.14
CA TYR A 61 12.37 10.56 -13.69
C TYR A 61 13.16 9.42 -13.03
N ALA A 62 14.09 8.77 -13.74
CA ALA A 62 15.12 8.00 -13.06
C ALA A 62 15.87 8.99 -12.16
N ARG A 63 15.52 8.95 -10.87
CA ARG A 63 16.15 9.73 -9.81
C ARG A 63 17.63 9.85 -10.11
N VAL A 64 18.09 11.07 -10.37
CA VAL A 64 19.44 11.46 -10.00
C VAL A 64 19.60 10.92 -8.57
N PRO A 65 20.56 10.01 -8.31
CA PRO A 65 20.80 9.60 -6.95
C PRO A 65 21.15 10.89 -6.22
N GLU A 66 20.23 11.35 -5.37
CA GLU A 66 20.53 12.29 -4.30
C GLU A 66 21.91 11.88 -3.76
N PRO A 67 22.88 12.81 -3.61
CA PRO A 67 24.13 12.46 -2.98
C PRO A 67 23.76 11.80 -1.66
N ILE A 68 24.08 10.51 -1.54
CA ILE A 68 23.83 9.70 -0.36
C ILE A 68 24.26 10.60 0.79
N PRO A 69 23.36 11.02 1.71
CA PRO A 69 23.78 11.75 2.89
C PRO A 69 24.85 10.85 3.50
N ALA A 70 26.09 11.33 3.52
CA ALA A 70 27.24 10.55 3.94
C ALA A 70 26.80 9.79 5.18
N LEU A 71 26.73 8.46 5.05
CA LEU A 71 26.23 7.60 6.10
C LEU A 71 27.12 7.92 7.30
N GLN A 72 26.63 8.76 8.21
CA GLN A 72 27.36 9.00 9.44
C GLN A 72 27.48 7.61 10.04
N PRO A 73 28.71 7.09 10.22
CA PRO A 73 28.86 5.79 10.84
C PRO A 73 28.10 5.90 12.15
N ARG A 74 27.08 5.07 12.30
CA ARG A 74 26.31 4.97 13.54
C ARG A 74 27.35 4.86 14.63
N ARG A 75 27.48 5.92 15.44
CA ARG A 75 28.31 5.90 16.64
C ARG A 75 27.80 4.73 17.46
N GLY A 76 28.56 3.64 17.44
CA GLY A 76 28.33 2.53 18.32
C GLY A 76 28.42 3.06 19.74
N ILE A 77 27.63 2.50 20.65
CA ILE A 77 27.60 2.87 22.08
C ILE A 77 28.96 2.66 22.78
N PHE A 78 29.99 2.24 22.04
CA PHE A 78 31.35 1.95 22.48
C PHE A 78 32.44 2.85 21.87
N ASP A 79 32.08 3.82 21.02
CA ASP A 79 33.05 4.68 20.32
C ASP A 79 33.61 5.74 21.30
N GLY A 80 34.62 5.34 22.07
CA GLY A 80 35.25 6.13 23.14
C GLY A 80 35.84 5.31 24.30
N LEU A 81 35.56 4.02 24.39
CA LEU A 81 36.12 3.15 25.44
C LEU A 81 37.50 2.61 25.02
N LYS A 82 38.57 3.27 25.48
CA LYS A 82 39.94 2.71 25.42
C LYS A 82 40.07 1.55 26.40
N LEU A 83 39.62 0.36 25.98
CA LEU A 83 39.97 -0.89 26.66
C LEU A 83 41.39 -1.27 26.28
N LYS A 84 42.30 -1.07 27.23
CA LYS A 84 43.69 -1.53 27.16
C LYS A 84 43.68 -3.05 27.34
N VAL A 85 43.63 -3.79 26.24
CA VAL A 85 43.83 -5.24 26.24
C VAL A 85 45.33 -5.51 26.45
N PRO A 86 45.75 -6.24 27.50
CA PRO A 86 47.14 -6.69 27.57
C PRO A 86 47.33 -7.86 26.60
N ASN A 87 48.16 -7.67 25.58
CA ASN A 87 48.67 -8.75 24.74
C ASN A 87 49.53 -9.69 25.60
N PHE A 88 49.04 -10.90 25.87
CA PHE A 88 49.88 -12.04 26.21
C PHE A 88 50.08 -12.88 24.96
N SER A 89 51.24 -12.74 24.32
CA SER A 89 51.99 -13.85 23.70
C SER A 89 53.20 -13.31 22.93
N VAL A 90 54.34 -13.20 23.61
CA VAL A 90 55.65 -13.40 22.97
C VAL A 90 56.53 -14.18 23.95
N VAL A 91 56.99 -15.34 23.48
CA VAL A 91 57.95 -16.26 24.10
C VAL A 91 59.34 -15.60 24.13
N PRO A 92 60.19 -15.84 25.15
CA PRO A 92 61.31 -14.95 25.45
C PRO A 92 62.56 -15.29 24.64
N GLU A 93 63.30 -14.26 24.22
CA GLU A 93 64.72 -14.39 23.89
C GLU A 93 65.53 -13.29 24.61
N ARG A 94 66.17 -13.74 25.69
CA ARG A 94 67.54 -13.43 26.15
C ARG A 94 68.00 -11.99 26.49
N VAL A 95 68.64 -11.99 27.68
CA VAL A 95 69.74 -11.19 28.27
C VAL A 95 69.55 -9.73 28.74
N ASN A 96 69.67 -9.62 30.08
CA ASN A 96 70.49 -8.75 30.93
C ASN A 96 70.34 -7.23 30.85
N PHE A 97 69.97 -6.61 31.98
CA PHE A 97 70.73 -5.49 32.54
C PHE A 97 70.56 -5.40 34.07
N ASP A 98 71.65 -5.02 34.72
CA ASP A 98 71.95 -5.08 36.14
C ASP A 98 71.03 -4.25 37.06
N GLY A 99 70.70 -4.86 38.20
CA GLY A 99 70.89 -4.23 39.51
C GLY A 99 69.99 -3.07 39.91
N VAL A 100 68.75 -3.34 40.35
CA VAL A 100 68.11 -2.59 41.44
C VAL A 100 67.17 -3.51 42.22
N ARG A 101 67.43 -3.71 43.53
CA ARG A 101 66.50 -4.37 44.45
C ARG A 101 65.54 -3.35 45.04
N LEU A 102 64.23 -3.55 44.88
CA LEU A 102 63.22 -2.93 45.75
C LEU A 102 62.31 -4.02 46.33
N LYS A 103 62.38 -4.16 47.65
CA LYS A 103 61.51 -5.02 48.48
C LYS A 103 60.19 -4.31 48.69
N VAL A 104 59.06 -4.98 48.47
CA VAL A 104 57.76 -4.59 49.03
C VAL A 104 57.07 -5.83 49.62
N PRO A 105 56.49 -5.76 50.85
CA PRO A 105 55.94 -6.92 51.54
C PRO A 105 54.58 -7.33 50.96
N LYS A 106 54.29 -8.62 51.08
CA LYS A 106 53.10 -9.31 50.58
C LYS A 106 52.10 -9.48 51.74
N GLU A 107 50.90 -8.94 51.61
CA GLU A 107 49.77 -9.31 52.48
C GLU A 107 48.49 -9.43 51.62
N PRO A 108 47.74 -10.55 51.66
CA PRO A 108 46.68 -10.84 50.69
C PRO A 108 45.28 -10.42 51.16
N LEU A 109 44.49 -9.78 50.28
CA LEU A 109 43.06 -9.54 50.43
C LEU A 109 42.24 -10.65 49.74
N GLN A 110 41.18 -11.11 50.41
CA GLN A 110 40.23 -12.16 49.97
C GLN A 110 39.32 -11.69 48.81
N PRO A 111 38.81 -12.61 47.96
CA PRO A 111 38.00 -12.25 46.80
C PRO A 111 36.49 -12.12 47.14
N VAL A 112 35.88 -11.04 46.67
CA VAL A 112 34.43 -10.80 46.65
C VAL A 112 33.82 -11.41 45.38
N ALA A 113 32.70 -12.11 45.51
CA ALA A 113 31.98 -12.77 44.42
C ALA A 113 31.31 -11.77 43.45
N PRO A 114 31.20 -12.08 42.14
CA PRO A 114 30.60 -11.18 41.15
C PRO A 114 29.07 -11.28 41.08
N SER A 115 28.41 -10.13 40.91
CA SER A 115 26.97 -9.95 40.65
C SER A 115 26.63 -10.22 39.16
N PRO A 116 25.43 -10.73 38.80
CA PRO A 116 25.16 -11.19 37.43
C PRO A 116 24.79 -10.05 36.45
N GLU A 117 25.31 -10.16 35.23
CA GLU A 117 25.13 -9.26 34.10
C GLU A 117 23.78 -9.45 33.34
N PRO A 118 23.28 -8.43 32.60
CA PRO A 118 21.92 -8.35 32.02
C PRO A 118 21.60 -9.23 30.79
N THR A 119 22.49 -10.13 30.37
CA THR A 119 22.39 -10.87 29.10
C THR A 119 21.30 -11.96 29.10
N SER A 120 20.93 -12.50 30.26
CA SER A 120 19.94 -13.59 30.37
C SER A 120 18.49 -13.17 30.05
N THR A 121 18.17 -11.89 30.20
CA THR A 121 16.81 -11.36 30.08
C THR A 121 16.40 -11.12 28.62
N ALA A 122 17.37 -10.82 27.74
CA ALA A 122 17.11 -10.58 26.32
C ALA A 122 16.82 -11.89 25.54
N ILE A 123 17.60 -12.95 25.80
CA ILE A 123 17.44 -14.28 25.17
C ILE A 123 16.08 -14.91 25.55
N THR A 124 15.63 -14.71 26.79
CA THR A 124 14.32 -15.20 27.26
C THR A 124 13.15 -14.41 26.66
N ALA A 125 13.31 -13.12 26.37
CA ALA A 125 12.29 -12.32 25.70
C ALA A 125 12.10 -12.72 24.23
N GLU A 126 13.18 -12.95 23.48
CA GLU A 126 13.12 -13.37 22.07
C GLU A 126 12.47 -14.75 21.90
N THR A 127 12.80 -15.69 22.78
CA THR A 127 12.20 -17.03 22.78
C THR A 127 10.71 -16.99 23.11
N ARG A 128 10.29 -16.14 24.06
CA ARG A 128 8.87 -15.91 24.37
C ARG A 128 8.11 -15.29 23.20
N GLU A 129 8.68 -14.31 22.52
CA GLU A 129 8.03 -13.69 21.35
C GLU A 129 7.90 -14.68 20.18
N ALA A 130 8.92 -15.51 19.96
CA ALA A 130 8.87 -16.57 18.96
C ALA A 130 7.79 -17.62 19.26
N GLN A 131 7.58 -17.95 20.54
CA GLN A 131 6.48 -18.84 20.97
C GLN A 131 5.12 -18.21 20.68
N LEU A 132 4.89 -16.94 21.06
CA LEU A 132 3.64 -16.24 20.79
C LEU A 132 3.33 -16.15 19.28
N ARG A 133 4.34 -15.95 18.43
CA ARG A 133 4.18 -15.95 16.97
C ARG A 133 3.71 -17.32 16.45
N ARG A 134 4.24 -18.41 17.01
CA ARG A 134 3.82 -19.79 16.67
C ARG A 134 2.39 -20.02 17.13
N GLU A 135 2.05 -19.67 18.37
CA GLU A 135 0.69 -19.80 18.92
C GLU A 135 -0.35 -19.04 18.09
N ARG A 136 -0.06 -17.78 17.71
CA ARG A 136 -0.93 -16.99 16.81
C ARG A 136 -1.12 -17.67 15.45
N THR A 137 -0.05 -18.26 14.92
CA THR A 137 -0.10 -18.97 13.62
C THR A 137 -0.93 -20.25 13.72
N GLU A 138 -0.79 -21.00 14.82
CA GLU A 138 -1.62 -22.19 15.06
C GLU A 138 -3.09 -21.84 15.31
N ALA A 139 -3.37 -20.74 16.02
CA ALA A 139 -4.73 -20.24 16.18
C ALA A 139 -5.37 -19.84 14.84
N LEU A 140 -4.61 -19.16 13.97
CA LEU A 140 -5.05 -18.85 12.61
C LEU A 140 -5.37 -20.13 11.82
N LYS A 141 -4.49 -21.15 11.87
CA LYS A 141 -4.73 -22.43 11.19
C LYS A 141 -5.96 -23.15 11.73
N ARG A 142 -6.19 -23.13 13.04
CA ARG A 142 -7.38 -23.73 13.67
C ARG A 142 -8.65 -23.03 13.24
N HIS A 143 -8.66 -21.70 13.24
CA HIS A 143 -9.77 -20.89 12.74
C HIS A 143 -10.03 -21.14 11.25
N ALA A 144 -8.97 -21.21 10.44
CA ALA A 144 -9.08 -21.54 9.02
C ALA A 144 -9.68 -22.93 8.77
N LYS A 145 -9.31 -23.96 9.56
CA LYS A 145 -9.90 -25.30 9.48
C LYS A 145 -11.39 -25.31 9.78
N ALA A 146 -11.83 -24.58 10.80
CA ALA A 146 -13.24 -24.48 11.14
C ALA A 146 -14.06 -23.78 10.04
N ILE A 147 -13.48 -22.77 9.38
CA ILE A 147 -14.12 -22.11 8.23
C ILE A 147 -14.12 -23.00 6.99
N ASP A 148 -13.01 -23.68 6.70
CA ASP A 148 -12.89 -24.60 5.57
C ASP A 148 -13.87 -25.77 5.70
N SER A 149 -14.06 -26.33 6.90
CA SER A 149 -15.03 -27.40 7.13
C SER A 149 -16.48 -26.95 6.86
N ILE A 150 -16.82 -25.72 7.24
CA ILE A 150 -18.13 -25.09 6.95
C ILE A 150 -18.30 -24.85 5.45
N TYR A 151 -17.28 -24.30 4.77
CA TYR A 151 -17.35 -24.12 3.32
C TYR A 151 -17.52 -25.45 2.59
N ASN A 152 -16.75 -26.46 2.97
CA ASN A 152 -16.86 -27.80 2.40
C ASN A 152 -18.23 -28.43 2.67
N ALA A 153 -18.82 -28.27 3.86
CA ALA A 153 -20.18 -28.76 4.12
C ALA A 153 -21.21 -28.09 3.20
N ARG A 154 -21.07 -26.78 2.99
CA ARG A 154 -21.96 -26.00 2.13
C ARG A 154 -21.80 -26.35 0.64
N THR A 155 -20.58 -26.61 0.16
CA THR A 155 -20.36 -27.00 -1.25
C THR A 155 -20.97 -28.36 -1.58
N HIS A 156 -21.07 -29.27 -0.60
CA HIS A 156 -21.72 -30.57 -0.76
C HIS A 156 -23.24 -30.54 -0.51
N GLY A 157 -23.84 -29.34 -0.48
CA GLY A 157 -25.29 -29.15 -0.27
C GLY A 157 -25.78 -29.41 1.16
N GLY A 158 -24.86 -29.61 2.11
CA GLY A 158 -25.16 -29.80 3.52
C GLY A 158 -25.46 -28.48 4.25
N ARG A 159 -26.17 -28.57 5.37
CA ARG A 159 -26.29 -27.48 6.34
C ARG A 159 -25.16 -27.57 7.36
N GLU A 160 -24.77 -26.43 7.89
CA GLU A 160 -23.76 -26.31 8.95
C GLU A 160 -24.23 -27.08 10.19
N SER A 161 -23.40 -28.01 10.68
CA SER A 161 -23.68 -28.75 11.92
C SER A 161 -23.54 -27.81 13.13
N SER A 162 -24.34 -28.05 14.17
CA SER A 162 -24.20 -27.35 15.46
C SER A 162 -22.79 -27.49 16.04
N GLU A 163 -22.17 -28.66 15.86
CA GLU A 163 -20.80 -28.92 16.30
C GLU A 163 -19.77 -28.07 15.55
N GLN A 164 -19.94 -27.90 14.23
CA GLN A 164 -19.06 -27.07 13.40
C GLN A 164 -19.16 -25.59 13.80
N LEU A 165 -20.37 -25.12 14.10
CA LEU A 165 -20.60 -23.76 14.60
C LEU A 165 -19.96 -23.54 15.98
N ALA A 166 -20.08 -24.52 16.88
CA ALA A 166 -19.44 -24.48 18.19
C ALA A 166 -17.90 -24.46 18.07
N GLU A 167 -17.34 -25.28 17.17
CA GLU A 167 -15.90 -25.29 16.89
C GLU A 167 -15.42 -23.93 16.35
N LEU A 168 -16.14 -23.36 15.37
CA LEU A 168 -15.82 -22.04 14.82
C LEU A 168 -15.83 -20.96 15.91
N MET A 169 -16.85 -20.94 16.77
CA MET A 169 -16.94 -19.98 17.87
C MET A 169 -15.79 -20.14 18.88
N SER A 170 -15.41 -21.38 19.20
CA SER A 170 -14.26 -21.65 20.06
C SER A 170 -12.95 -21.18 19.43
N ALA A 171 -12.78 -21.39 18.12
CA ALA A 171 -11.59 -20.99 17.38
C ALA A 171 -11.50 -19.46 17.23
N ARG A 172 -12.63 -18.78 17.02
CA ARG A 172 -12.72 -17.31 17.03
C ARG A 172 -12.26 -16.74 18.37
N LYS A 173 -12.79 -17.28 19.48
CA LYS A 173 -12.41 -16.81 20.83
C LYS A 173 -10.93 -17.01 21.09
N ALA A 174 -10.40 -18.21 20.89
CA ALA A 174 -8.99 -18.51 21.09
C ALA A 174 -8.07 -17.65 20.22
N PHE A 175 -8.49 -17.31 19.00
CA PHE A 175 -7.71 -16.45 18.13
C PHE A 175 -7.79 -14.96 18.52
N GLU A 176 -8.96 -14.47 18.95
CA GLU A 176 -9.13 -13.12 19.50
C GLU A 176 -8.26 -12.89 20.74
N ASP A 177 -8.20 -13.88 21.64
CA ASP A 177 -7.39 -13.82 22.87
C ASP A 177 -5.88 -13.63 22.58
N LEU A 178 -5.38 -14.21 21.48
CA LEU A 178 -3.96 -14.10 21.07
C LEU A 178 -3.68 -12.90 20.17
N ARG A 179 -4.69 -12.44 19.44
CA ARG A 179 -4.63 -11.33 18.50
C ARG A 179 -5.98 -10.61 18.47
N PRO A 180 -6.08 -9.41 19.09
CA PRO A 180 -7.28 -8.59 19.00
C PRO A 180 -7.68 -8.32 17.55
N HIS A 181 -8.97 -8.50 17.25
CA HIS A 181 -9.58 -8.44 15.92
C HIS A 181 -9.04 -9.44 14.89
N GLY A 182 -8.24 -10.43 15.31
CA GLY A 182 -7.66 -11.45 14.43
C GLY A 182 -8.70 -12.22 13.61
N PRO A 183 -9.76 -12.80 14.23
CA PRO A 183 -10.83 -13.48 13.50
C PRO A 183 -11.54 -12.56 12.52
N ARG A 184 -11.82 -11.31 12.90
CA ARG A 184 -12.50 -10.33 12.04
C ARG A 184 -11.69 -10.00 10.80
N ASP A 185 -10.39 -9.73 10.98
CA ASP A 185 -9.47 -9.42 9.89
C ASP A 185 -9.26 -10.65 8.98
N ALA A 186 -9.19 -11.86 9.55
CA ALA A 186 -9.10 -13.12 8.79
C ALA A 186 -10.37 -13.39 7.95
N GLU A 187 -11.55 -13.23 8.54
CA GLU A 187 -12.83 -13.48 7.87
C GLU A 187 -13.08 -12.46 6.76
N ALA A 188 -12.68 -11.21 6.95
CA ALA A 188 -12.71 -10.20 5.88
C ALA A 188 -11.81 -10.59 4.70
N ALA A 189 -10.64 -11.19 4.96
CA ALA A 189 -9.77 -11.73 3.91
C ALA A 189 -10.38 -12.95 3.22
N TYR A 190 -10.92 -13.92 3.98
CA TYR A 190 -11.55 -15.13 3.42
C TYR A 190 -12.79 -14.83 2.59
N ALA A 191 -13.56 -13.80 2.95
CA ALA A 191 -14.70 -13.35 2.15
C ALA A 191 -14.29 -12.82 0.77
N LYS A 192 -13.07 -12.27 0.63
CA LYS A 192 -12.52 -11.82 -0.66
C LYS A 192 -11.91 -12.98 -1.45
N ASP A 193 -11.24 -13.89 -0.75
CA ASP A 193 -10.59 -15.05 -1.34
C ASP A 193 -10.74 -16.28 -0.43
N PRO A 194 -11.74 -17.15 -0.69
CA PRO A 194 -11.98 -18.35 0.10
C PRO A 194 -10.82 -19.36 0.06
N SER A 195 -9.95 -19.31 -0.97
CA SER A 195 -8.80 -20.22 -1.08
C SER A 195 -7.83 -20.05 0.09
N LEU A 196 -7.74 -18.84 0.66
CA LEU A 196 -6.89 -18.53 1.81
C LEU A 196 -7.23 -19.39 3.04
N ALA A 197 -8.52 -19.68 3.27
CA ALA A 197 -8.95 -20.51 4.39
C ALA A 197 -8.50 -21.96 4.19
N SER A 198 -8.74 -22.53 3.00
CA SER A 198 -8.33 -23.90 2.67
C SER A 198 -6.80 -24.09 2.69
N GLU A 199 -6.03 -23.12 2.17
CA GLU A 199 -4.58 -23.14 2.19
C GLU A 199 -4.04 -23.10 3.63
N ALA A 200 -4.55 -22.19 4.46
CA ALA A 200 -4.15 -22.06 5.85
C ALA A 200 -4.54 -23.31 6.66
N ALA A 201 -5.71 -23.88 6.40
CA ALA A 201 -6.18 -25.12 7.03
C ALA A 201 -5.23 -26.30 6.76
N ARG A 202 -4.68 -26.37 5.54
CA ARG A 202 -3.69 -27.38 5.11
C ARG A 202 -2.26 -27.08 5.58
N GLY A 203 -2.04 -25.95 6.25
CA GLY A 203 -0.76 -25.56 6.85
C GLY A 203 -0.01 -24.44 6.11
N SER A 204 -0.44 -24.04 4.92
CA SER A 204 0.13 -22.91 4.17
C SER A 204 -0.45 -21.58 4.66
N ALA A 205 -0.02 -21.13 5.83
CA ALA A 205 -0.57 -19.94 6.46
C ALA A 205 0.00 -18.62 5.93
N ASN A 206 1.11 -18.64 5.18
CA ASN A 206 1.85 -17.41 4.80
C ASN A 206 1.01 -16.42 3.97
N ARG A 207 0.20 -16.93 3.03
CA ARG A 207 -0.67 -16.09 2.20
C ARG A 207 -1.80 -15.48 3.02
N ALA A 208 -2.43 -16.29 3.89
CA ALA A 208 -3.45 -15.84 4.82
C ALA A 208 -2.91 -14.81 5.83
N ILE A 209 -1.68 -15.00 6.35
CA ILE A 209 -1.04 -14.03 7.26
C ILE A 209 -0.86 -12.68 6.57
N ARG A 210 -0.38 -12.65 5.32
CA ARG A 210 -0.23 -11.39 4.56
C ARG A 210 -1.58 -10.72 4.29
N ALA A 211 -2.59 -11.48 3.88
CA ALA A 211 -3.94 -10.95 3.65
C ALA A 211 -4.54 -10.38 4.95
N LEU A 212 -4.35 -11.10 6.07
CA LEU A 212 -4.78 -10.65 7.39
C LEU A 212 -4.05 -9.37 7.82
N GLN A 213 -2.74 -9.26 7.61
CA GLN A 213 -1.99 -8.04 7.88
C GLN A 213 -2.53 -6.85 7.08
N LEU A 214 -2.86 -7.05 5.80
CA LEU A 214 -3.49 -6.02 4.99
C LEU A 214 -4.86 -5.59 5.54
N GLU A 215 -5.71 -6.52 5.98
CA GLU A 215 -6.98 -6.16 6.63
C GLU A 215 -6.77 -5.43 7.96
N THR A 216 -5.77 -5.84 8.76
CA THR A 216 -5.38 -5.15 9.98
C THR A 216 -4.94 -3.71 9.68
N GLU A 217 -4.08 -3.50 8.70
CA GLU A 217 -3.59 -2.17 8.30
C GLU A 217 -4.73 -1.29 7.80
N LEU A 218 -5.66 -1.84 7.02
CA LEU A 218 -6.85 -1.11 6.61
C LEU A 218 -7.65 -0.71 7.85
N ARG A 219 -7.91 -1.62 8.78
CA ARG A 219 -8.69 -1.29 9.98
C ARG A 219 -8.01 -0.23 10.87
N THR A 220 -6.68 -0.27 11.02
CA THR A 220 -5.94 0.62 11.93
C THR A 220 -5.54 1.95 11.30
N ASN A 221 -5.38 2.03 9.97
CA ASN A 221 -4.92 3.21 9.27
C ASN A 221 -6.03 3.80 8.36
N PRO A 222 -6.73 4.85 8.81
CA PRO A 222 -7.73 5.56 8.02
C PRO A 222 -7.20 6.13 6.69
N GLU A 223 -5.96 6.62 6.65
CA GLU A 223 -5.37 7.18 5.43
C GLU A 223 -5.20 6.10 4.36
N LEU A 224 -4.67 4.93 4.75
CA LEU A 224 -4.52 3.80 3.83
C LEU A 224 -5.87 3.32 3.28
N ARG A 225 -6.92 3.33 4.11
CA ARG A 225 -8.29 3.05 3.64
C ARG A 225 -8.78 4.08 2.65
N SER A 226 -8.51 5.35 2.88
CA SER A 226 -8.89 6.43 1.96
C SER A 226 -8.17 6.30 0.62
N ASP A 227 -6.87 6.02 0.61
CA ASP A 227 -6.09 5.84 -0.61
C ASP A 227 -6.58 4.61 -1.41
N ARG A 228 -6.87 3.50 -0.71
CA ARG A 228 -7.46 2.31 -1.33
C ARG A 228 -8.86 2.56 -1.89
N PHE A 229 -9.67 3.37 -1.19
CA PHE A 229 -10.99 3.76 -1.67
C PHE A 229 -10.88 4.54 -2.97
N VAL A 230 -10.03 5.58 -3.02
CA VAL A 230 -9.79 6.39 -4.22
C VAL A 230 -9.27 5.53 -5.37
N SER A 231 -8.27 4.68 -5.11
CA SER A 231 -7.70 3.79 -6.13
C SER A 231 -8.76 2.86 -6.73
N ARG A 232 -9.56 2.18 -5.89
CA ARG A 232 -10.60 1.27 -6.35
C ARG A 232 -11.75 2.00 -7.05
N TRP A 233 -12.10 3.19 -6.58
CA TRP A 233 -13.10 4.05 -7.21
C TRP A 233 -12.70 4.41 -8.64
N ASN A 234 -11.46 4.86 -8.81
CA ASN A 234 -10.92 5.23 -10.12
C ASN A 234 -10.80 4.02 -11.06
N GLU A 235 -10.38 2.87 -10.54
CA GLU A 235 -10.35 1.62 -11.32
C GLU A 235 -11.75 1.19 -11.79
N LEU A 236 -12.74 1.23 -10.90
CA LEU A 236 -14.13 0.89 -11.26
C LEU A 236 -14.73 1.90 -12.23
N SER A 237 -14.46 3.19 -12.06
CA SER A 237 -14.90 4.23 -12.99
C SER A 237 -14.32 3.99 -14.38
N ALA A 238 -13.01 3.80 -14.49
CA ALA A 238 -12.35 3.51 -15.76
C ALA A 238 -12.80 2.16 -16.36
N SER A 239 -13.11 1.17 -15.52
CA SER A 239 -13.69 -0.10 -15.97
C SER A 239 -15.10 0.11 -16.53
N ALA A 240 -15.95 0.86 -15.84
CA ALA A 240 -17.29 1.20 -16.30
C ALA A 240 -17.23 1.91 -17.67
N ASP A 241 -16.41 2.95 -17.81
CA ASP A 241 -16.26 3.68 -19.07
C ASP A 241 -15.81 2.77 -20.23
N ARG A 242 -14.87 1.85 -19.97
CA ARG A 242 -14.42 0.86 -20.96
C ARG A 242 -15.53 -0.11 -21.36
N HIS A 243 -16.29 -0.63 -20.38
CA HIS A 243 -17.41 -1.53 -20.67
C HIS A 243 -18.53 -0.82 -21.43
N TYR A 244 -18.80 0.45 -21.11
CA TYR A 244 -19.75 1.27 -21.86
C TYR A 244 -19.30 1.48 -23.31
N ALA A 245 -18.05 1.87 -23.52
CA ALA A 245 -17.49 2.05 -24.87
C ALA A 245 -17.46 0.76 -25.69
N ALA A 246 -17.31 -0.40 -25.03
CA ALA A 246 -17.37 -1.72 -25.66
C ALA A 246 -18.80 -2.23 -25.91
N GLY A 247 -19.83 -1.53 -25.43
CA GLY A 247 -21.23 -1.96 -25.53
C GLY A 247 -21.64 -3.05 -24.53
N ASP A 248 -20.77 -3.42 -23.59
CA ASP A 248 -21.05 -4.39 -22.53
C ASP A 248 -21.80 -3.71 -21.37
N MET A 249 -23.12 -3.57 -21.55
CA MET A 249 -23.97 -2.89 -20.59
C MET A 249 -24.12 -3.63 -19.25
N ASP A 250 -23.98 -4.95 -19.25
CA ASP A 250 -24.05 -5.76 -18.03
C ASP A 250 -22.82 -5.55 -17.15
N ALA A 251 -21.62 -5.62 -17.73
CA ALA A 251 -20.39 -5.33 -17.01
C ALA A 251 -20.31 -3.86 -16.56
N HIS A 252 -20.78 -2.92 -17.39
CA HIS A 252 -20.92 -1.52 -17.02
C HIS A 252 -21.84 -1.33 -15.80
N LYS A 253 -23.03 -1.97 -15.80
CA LYS A 253 -23.97 -1.92 -14.67
C LYS A 253 -23.38 -2.56 -13.42
N SER A 254 -22.65 -3.66 -13.55
CA SER A 254 -21.93 -4.31 -12.45
C SER A 254 -20.89 -3.38 -11.82
N ALA A 255 -20.05 -2.74 -12.64
CA ALA A 255 -19.04 -1.79 -12.16
C ALA A 255 -19.69 -0.60 -11.43
N ARG A 256 -20.76 -0.02 -11.98
CA ARG A 256 -21.52 1.06 -11.32
C ARG A 256 -22.19 0.62 -10.02
N SER A 257 -22.75 -0.59 -9.97
CA SER A 257 -23.29 -1.16 -8.73
C SER A 257 -22.22 -1.31 -7.64
N ALA A 258 -21.01 -1.75 -8.02
CA ALA A 258 -19.88 -1.80 -7.09
C ALA A 258 -19.50 -0.40 -6.57
N MET A 259 -19.47 0.63 -7.43
CA MET A 259 -19.26 2.02 -7.01
C MET A 259 -20.38 2.51 -6.07
N ALA A 260 -21.65 2.21 -6.37
CA ALA A 260 -22.78 2.57 -5.51
C ALA A 260 -22.64 1.96 -4.10
N ASN A 261 -22.23 0.70 -4.02
CA ASN A 261 -21.98 0.03 -2.75
C ASN A 261 -20.80 0.65 -1.98
N MET A 262 -19.75 1.10 -2.68
CA MET A 262 -18.64 1.84 -2.07
C MET A 262 -19.12 3.18 -1.51
N ALA A 263 -19.88 3.96 -2.28
CA ALA A 263 -20.45 5.22 -1.80
C ALA A 263 -21.34 5.02 -0.57
N LYS A 264 -22.17 3.96 -0.57
CA LYS A 264 -23.01 3.58 0.58
C LYS A 264 -22.19 3.15 1.81
N SER A 265 -21.03 2.54 1.63
CA SER A 265 -20.20 2.12 2.75
C SER A 265 -19.68 3.28 3.60
N LEU A 266 -19.61 4.50 3.03
CA LEU A 266 -19.19 5.71 3.75
C LEU A 266 -20.14 6.07 4.89
N GLU A 267 -21.43 5.72 4.79
CA GLU A 267 -22.39 5.93 5.88
C GLU A 267 -22.01 5.18 7.17
N ARG A 268 -21.23 4.11 7.05
CA ARG A 268 -20.77 3.28 8.18
C ARG A 268 -19.41 3.70 8.73
N ASP A 269 -18.73 4.62 8.06
CA ASP A 269 -17.38 5.05 8.43
C ASP A 269 -17.22 6.58 8.30
N PRO A 270 -17.69 7.33 9.31
CA PRO A 270 -17.60 8.80 9.30
C PRO A 270 -16.16 9.33 9.23
N GLN A 271 -15.18 8.57 9.75
CA GLN A 271 -13.77 8.95 9.69
C GLN A 271 -13.20 8.84 8.27
N LEU A 272 -13.57 7.79 7.54
CA LEU A 272 -13.21 7.67 6.13
C LEU A 272 -13.88 8.76 5.30
N GLU A 273 -15.15 9.08 5.58
CA GLU A 273 -15.89 10.11 4.87
C GLU A 273 -15.23 11.50 4.99
N SER A 274 -14.76 11.88 6.19
CA SER A 274 -14.08 13.16 6.38
C SER A 274 -12.73 13.25 5.66
N LEU A 275 -11.95 12.16 5.63
CA LEU A 275 -10.69 12.10 4.89
C LEU A 275 -10.89 12.17 3.38
N LEU A 276 -11.94 11.54 2.86
CA LEU A 276 -12.29 11.61 1.44
C LEU A 276 -12.92 12.97 1.06
N ALA A 277 -13.53 13.68 2.00
CA ALA A 277 -14.08 15.01 1.75
C ALA A 277 -12.99 16.04 1.39
N ILE A 278 -11.76 15.84 1.87
CA ILE A 278 -10.59 16.64 1.48
C ILE A 278 -10.13 16.28 0.06
N ARG A 279 -10.38 15.04 -0.38
CA ARG A 279 -9.91 14.44 -1.64
C ARG A 279 -10.98 14.42 -2.74
N LYS A 280 -12.04 15.25 -2.65
CA LYS A 280 -13.16 15.28 -3.61
C LYS A 280 -12.73 15.30 -5.08
N ALA A 281 -11.74 16.12 -5.42
CA ALA A 281 -11.22 16.22 -6.79
C ALA A 281 -10.69 14.87 -7.33
N GLN A 282 -10.12 14.02 -6.48
CA GLN A 282 -9.61 12.69 -6.88
C GLN A 282 -10.71 11.68 -7.16
N LEU A 283 -11.94 11.94 -6.70
CA LEU A 283 -13.13 11.11 -6.93
C LEU A 283 -13.99 11.62 -8.11
N GLY A 284 -13.48 12.59 -8.87
CA GLY A 284 -14.20 13.25 -9.96
C GLY A 284 -15.25 14.26 -9.49
N ILE A 285 -15.21 14.65 -8.22
CA ILE A 285 -16.14 15.65 -7.68
C ILE A 285 -15.61 17.05 -7.96
N THR A 286 -16.32 17.78 -8.83
CA THR A 286 -15.97 19.14 -9.25
C THR A 286 -16.79 20.21 -8.52
N MET A 287 -17.97 19.86 -8.02
CA MET A 287 -18.85 20.78 -7.28
C MET A 287 -18.47 20.79 -5.79
N MET A 288 -17.85 21.86 -5.30
CA MET A 288 -17.39 21.93 -3.91
C MET A 288 -18.52 22.24 -2.91
N ASP A 289 -19.58 22.92 -3.35
CA ASP A 289 -20.64 23.48 -2.49
C ASP A 289 -21.89 22.59 -2.39
N SER A 290 -21.70 21.31 -2.12
CA SER A 290 -22.82 20.41 -1.82
C SER A 290 -22.99 20.29 -0.31
N GLN A 291 -24.14 20.70 0.21
CA GLN A 291 -24.56 20.42 1.60
C GLN A 291 -24.82 18.92 1.86
N ARG A 292 -24.61 18.05 0.87
CA ARG A 292 -24.85 16.62 0.97
C ARG A 292 -23.65 15.91 1.61
N LYS A 293 -23.95 14.81 2.31
CA LYS A 293 -22.93 13.82 2.70
C LYS A 293 -22.17 13.34 1.46
N LEU A 294 -20.88 13.05 1.61
CA LEU A 294 -19.99 12.73 0.50
C LEU A 294 -20.47 11.49 -0.25
N GLY A 295 -20.94 10.45 0.44
CA GLY A 295 -21.49 9.26 -0.21
C GLY A 295 -22.70 9.56 -1.10
N ALA A 296 -23.59 10.45 -0.64
CA ALA A 296 -24.74 10.90 -1.44
C ALA A 296 -24.32 11.81 -2.59
N GLN A 297 -23.27 12.64 -2.41
CA GLN A 297 -22.69 13.45 -3.48
C GLN A 297 -22.04 12.58 -4.57
N LEU A 298 -21.23 11.59 -4.19
CA LEU A 298 -20.60 10.64 -5.11
C LEU A 298 -21.63 9.92 -5.96
N ALA A 299 -22.69 9.43 -5.31
CA ALA A 299 -23.75 8.76 -6.02
C ALA A 299 -24.50 9.68 -6.98
N PHE A 300 -24.79 10.92 -6.55
CA PHE A 300 -25.50 11.88 -7.39
C PHE A 300 -24.68 12.28 -8.63
N GLU A 301 -23.42 12.67 -8.46
CA GLU A 301 -22.58 13.15 -9.57
C GLU A 301 -22.23 12.06 -10.57
N HIS A 302 -22.02 10.84 -10.07
CA HIS A 302 -21.76 9.70 -10.94
C HIS A 302 -23.04 9.03 -11.44
N GLY A 303 -24.24 9.52 -11.10
CA GLY A 303 -25.53 8.93 -11.50
C GLY A 303 -25.74 7.51 -10.98
N LEU A 304 -25.16 7.17 -9.83
CA LEU A 304 -25.27 5.87 -9.20
C LEU A 304 -26.56 5.84 -8.37
N ASP A 305 -27.45 4.91 -8.68
CA ASP A 305 -28.68 4.75 -7.91
C ASP A 305 -28.35 4.04 -6.57
N LEU A 306 -28.38 4.80 -5.46
CA LEU A 306 -28.24 4.23 -4.10
C LEU A 306 -29.54 3.53 -3.64
N GLY A 307 -30.64 3.77 -4.35
CA GLY A 307 -31.92 3.11 -4.16
C GLY A 307 -32.06 1.93 -5.11
N ARG A 308 -32.48 0.76 -4.60
CA ARG A 308 -33.13 -0.23 -5.45
C ARG A 308 -34.46 0.37 -5.91
N GLY A 309 -34.48 1.04 -7.06
CA GLY A 309 -35.73 1.38 -7.74
C GLY A 309 -35.90 2.84 -8.15
N ARG A 310 -35.14 3.28 -9.15
CA ARG A 310 -35.76 3.98 -10.27
C ARG A 310 -35.59 3.16 -11.54
N GLY A 311 -36.66 2.43 -11.88
CA GLY A 311 -36.89 2.05 -13.27
C GLY A 311 -36.95 3.33 -14.09
N LEU A 312 -35.88 3.59 -14.84
CA LEU A 312 -35.95 4.50 -15.98
C LEU A 312 -36.84 3.80 -17.00
N GLY A 313 -38.14 4.13 -16.94
CA GLY A 313 -39.02 3.96 -18.08
C GLY A 313 -38.55 4.93 -19.16
N LEU A 314 -37.80 4.38 -20.11
CA LEU A 314 -37.76 4.82 -21.50
C LEU A 314 -37.98 3.57 -22.35
#